data_AF-A0A9P0TTN3-F1
#
_entry.id   AF-A0A9P0TTN3-F1
#
_cell.length_a   1.000
_cell.length_b   1.000
_cell.length_c   1.000
_cell.angle_alpha   90.00
_cell.angle_beta   90.00
_cell.angle_gamma   90.00
#
_symmetry.space_group_name_H-M   'P 1'
#
loop_
_entity.id
_entity.type
_entity.pdbx_description
1 polymer ?
#
loop_
_entity_poly.entity_id
_entity_poly.type
_entity_poly.pdbx_seq_one_letter_code
_entity_poly.pdbx_strand_id
1 'polypeptide(L)'
;MSEDIRCSPLDLVNFLPYACYQLEAPFSVVVSTRILEEYVGDKTKKTKGEKSTVNLGSQAQVSTTEKKETPVKLRNSGNKDTVLVTVVLDTQGRIIELELINTILPIYFLKILELCIPFHPHIYTITLQLCPVSDKTIYELSSILSKSQVTELCLDKSPLAHCNCAAVLQHQTYLTNLSLNGCDLTDEDCEAIAVLLKHRRPPCHLKLLSLAFNLINDRGAVALGSMLRSNRHLRYLNLAKNQVTDTGALAIFNSLLQFPMTQDEIYCKRLHNFEYLKLYRNVYAKFYLEAVASNNVKVLDDRSGGRKKVTGKRSNASLAVNQMPNVVEIVSAATAATLDSIGTNDNPFNETLYEDGQVHSVGNTSLAYINISHNNISVISVLKLIEVLRYQDHLRGGLVRVTVEGNPLPSISPALLQLAELQHRAVARAGLAGVSKTDRKNTRKR
;
A
#
# COMPACT_ATOMS: atom_id res chain seq x y z
N MET A 1 -33.99 4.81 38.90
CA MET A 1 -33.90 3.63 38.02
C MET A 1 -33.88 4.13 36.59
N SER A 2 -32.71 4.51 36.08
CA SER A 2 -32.50 4.79 34.67
C SER A 2 -32.03 3.48 34.04
N GLU A 3 -32.76 2.98 33.05
CA GLU A 3 -32.45 1.73 32.35
C GLU A 3 -31.01 1.77 31.83
N ASP A 4 -30.20 0.79 32.24
CA ASP A 4 -28.86 0.54 31.68
C ASP A 4 -29.01 0.17 30.21
N ILE A 5 -29.02 1.18 29.33
CA ILE A 5 -28.94 0.97 27.88
C ILE A 5 -27.56 0.40 27.59
N ARG A 6 -27.46 -0.93 27.54
CA ARG A 6 -26.24 -1.63 27.09
C ARG A 6 -25.98 -1.22 25.65
N CYS A 7 -24.98 -0.36 25.44
CA CYS A 7 -24.51 -0.03 24.12
C CYS A 7 -23.79 -1.25 23.51
N SER A 8 -24.09 -1.56 22.25
CA SER A 8 -23.43 -2.66 21.53
C SER A 8 -22.10 -2.18 20.96
N PRO A 9 -21.03 -3.01 20.96
CA PRO A 9 -19.80 -2.70 20.24
C PRO A 9 -20.00 -2.41 18.75
N LEU A 10 -21.11 -2.85 18.15
CA LEU A 10 -21.46 -2.53 16.75
C LEU A 10 -21.79 -1.05 16.51
N ASP A 11 -22.16 -0.32 17.56
CA ASP A 11 -22.41 1.12 17.54
C ASP A 11 -21.23 1.85 18.21
N LEU A 12 -20.11 1.94 17.49
CA LEU A 12 -18.85 2.49 18.02
C LEU A 12 -19.02 3.88 18.62
N VAL A 13 -19.92 4.69 18.04
CA VAL A 13 -20.15 6.10 18.41
C VAL A 13 -20.64 6.21 19.84
N ASN A 14 -21.64 5.40 20.20
CA ASN A 14 -22.18 5.38 21.56
C ASN A 14 -21.38 4.45 22.48
N PHE A 15 -20.75 3.40 21.93
CA PHE A 15 -20.01 2.42 22.70
C PHE A 15 -18.71 2.96 23.28
N LEU A 16 -17.93 3.77 22.55
CA LEU A 16 -16.63 4.25 23.06
C LEU A 16 -16.77 5.09 24.35
N PRO A 17 -17.65 6.12 24.41
CA PRO A 17 -17.89 6.86 25.66
C PRO A 17 -18.45 5.97 26.76
N TYR A 18 -19.40 5.09 26.44
CA TYR A 18 -19.99 4.14 27.39
C TYR A 18 -18.95 3.20 27.99
N ALA A 19 -18.09 2.58 27.17
CA ALA A 19 -17.05 1.66 27.60
C ALA A 19 -16.01 2.37 28.49
N CYS A 20 -15.60 3.59 28.13
CA CYS A 20 -14.68 4.37 28.95
C CYS A 20 -15.30 4.73 30.31
N TYR A 21 -16.60 5.07 30.34
CA TYR A 21 -17.32 5.35 31.59
C TYR A 21 -17.43 4.10 32.48
N GLN A 22 -17.85 2.97 31.92
CA GLN A 22 -18.01 1.71 32.65
C GLN A 22 -16.68 1.15 33.18
N LEU A 23 -15.58 1.43 32.50
CA LEU A 23 -14.23 1.04 32.92
C LEU A 23 -13.56 2.07 33.84
N GLU A 24 -14.30 3.08 34.30
CA GLU A 24 -13.81 4.14 35.19
C GLU A 24 -12.54 4.82 34.64
N ALA A 25 -12.49 5.03 33.32
CA ALA A 25 -11.34 5.65 32.68
C ALA A 25 -11.12 7.07 33.24
N PRO A 26 -9.86 7.48 33.52
CA PRO A 26 -9.57 8.78 34.13
C PRO A 26 -9.66 9.95 33.12
N PHE A 27 -10.39 9.77 32.03
CA PHE A 27 -10.55 10.73 30.94
C PHE A 27 -11.96 10.57 30.35
N SER A 28 -12.42 11.62 29.68
CA SER A 28 -13.68 11.61 28.95
C SER A 28 -13.43 11.37 27.47
N VAL A 29 -14.38 10.72 26.79
CA VAL A 29 -14.33 10.51 25.33
C VAL A 29 -15.53 11.19 24.70
N VAL A 30 -15.26 12.02 23.70
CA VAL A 30 -16.30 12.65 22.89
C VAL A 30 -16.16 12.14 21.47
N VAL A 31 -17.22 11.50 20.97
CA VAL A 31 -17.28 11.02 19.60
C VAL A 31 -18.15 11.96 18.78
N SER A 32 -17.61 12.46 17.67
CA SER A 32 -18.33 13.21 16.66
C SER A 32 -18.39 12.41 15.36
N THR A 33 -19.41 12.66 14.54
CA THR A 33 -19.59 11.95 13.26
C THR A 33 -19.51 12.93 12.09
N ARG A 34 -18.88 12.48 11.01
CA ARG A 34 -18.80 13.22 9.74
C ARG A 34 -19.11 12.26 8.59
N ILE A 35 -19.87 12.72 7.59
CA ILE A 35 -20.13 11.94 6.38
C ILE A 35 -19.09 12.32 5.32
N LEU A 36 -18.50 11.31 4.68
CA LEU A 36 -17.61 11.52 3.53
C LEU A 36 -18.46 11.96 2.33
N GLU A 37 -18.42 13.25 1.99
CA GLU A 37 -19.04 13.75 0.77
C GLU A 37 -18.24 13.27 -0.46
N GLU A 38 -18.92 12.68 -1.45
CA GLU A 38 -18.28 12.26 -2.69
C GLU A 38 -17.58 13.44 -3.37
N TYR A 39 -16.38 13.19 -3.88
CA TYR A 39 -15.65 14.14 -4.72
C TYR A 39 -16.46 14.43 -6.00
N VAL A 40 -17.18 15.55 -6.04
CA VAL A 40 -17.87 16.01 -7.26
C VAL A 40 -16.81 16.51 -8.23
N GLY A 41 -16.45 15.64 -9.18
CA GLY A 41 -15.68 16.02 -10.36
C GLY A 41 -16.35 17.18 -11.09
N ASP A 42 -15.60 18.26 -11.25
CA ASP A 42 -15.97 19.55 -11.82
C ASP A 42 -16.79 19.40 -13.13
N LYS A 43 -18.11 19.57 -13.02
CA LYS A 43 -19.02 19.71 -14.19
C LYS A 43 -19.50 21.14 -14.26
N THR A 44 -18.70 21.96 -14.95
CA THR A 44 -19.09 23.30 -15.41
C THR A 44 -20.31 23.21 -16.33
N LYS A 45 -21.49 23.59 -15.81
CA LYS A 45 -22.66 23.91 -16.63
C LYS A 45 -22.66 25.41 -16.96
N LYS A 46 -22.54 25.69 -18.25
CA LYS A 46 -22.74 26.99 -18.91
C LYS A 46 -24.20 27.45 -18.84
N THR A 47 -24.37 28.74 -18.55
CA THR A 47 -25.46 29.66 -18.98
C THR A 47 -24.87 31.07 -18.88
N LYS A 48 -24.43 31.78 -19.95
CA LYS A 48 -25.18 32.59 -20.95
C LYS A 48 -26.36 33.34 -20.32
N GLY A 49 -26.55 34.67 -20.36
CA GLY A 49 -25.88 35.90 -20.84
C GLY A 49 -26.33 37.03 -19.88
N GLU A 50 -26.00 38.32 -19.95
CA GLU A 50 -25.84 39.26 -21.07
C GLU A 50 -24.99 40.49 -20.67
N LYS A 51 -24.71 41.29 -21.69
CA LYS A 51 -23.70 42.33 -21.93
C LYS A 51 -23.84 43.66 -21.14
N SER A 52 -22.70 44.33 -20.90
CA SER A 52 -22.41 45.72 -21.32
C SER A 52 -21.02 46.17 -20.78
N THR A 53 -19.96 46.16 -21.61
CA THR A 53 -19.30 47.31 -22.28
C THR A 53 -18.33 48.17 -21.44
N VAL A 54 -17.06 48.11 -21.87
CA VAL A 54 -16.01 49.15 -21.97
C VAL A 54 -15.00 49.33 -20.82
N ASN A 55 -13.74 49.02 -21.19
CA ASN A 55 -12.45 49.30 -20.55
C ASN A 55 -12.14 50.80 -20.47
N LEU A 56 -11.44 51.25 -19.42
CA LEU A 56 -10.02 51.67 -19.45
C LEU A 56 -9.60 52.30 -18.09
N GLY A 57 -8.39 51.97 -17.60
CA GLY A 57 -7.59 52.89 -16.78
C GLY A 57 -7.32 52.53 -15.31
N SER A 58 -6.25 51.76 -15.08
CA SER A 58 -5.26 51.83 -13.97
C SER A 58 -5.68 52.09 -12.50
N GLN A 59 -5.47 51.05 -11.70
CA GLN A 59 -4.87 51.01 -10.35
C GLN A 59 -5.21 52.12 -9.33
N ALA A 60 -6.19 51.84 -8.44
CA ALA A 60 -6.02 51.80 -6.98
C ALA A 60 -7.35 51.44 -6.27
N GLN A 61 -7.25 50.50 -5.32
CA GLN A 61 -7.97 50.43 -4.03
C GLN A 61 -9.48 50.76 -3.91
N VAL A 62 -10.27 49.72 -3.57
CA VAL A 62 -11.09 49.58 -2.32
C VAL A 62 -12.52 48.99 -2.53
N SER A 63 -12.72 47.86 -1.84
CA SER A 63 -13.94 47.31 -1.24
C SER A 63 -15.09 46.80 -2.12
N THR A 64 -15.55 45.59 -1.80
CA THR A 64 -16.87 45.43 -1.16
C THR A 64 -17.01 44.08 -0.44
N THR A 65 -17.25 44.19 0.86
CA THR A 65 -18.17 43.36 1.65
C THR A 65 -17.86 41.87 1.79
N GLU A 66 -16.87 41.58 2.62
CA GLU A 66 -16.98 40.45 3.55
C GLU A 66 -18.14 40.73 4.51
N LYS A 67 -19.23 39.97 4.38
CA LYS A 67 -20.20 39.85 5.47
C LYS A 67 -19.48 39.14 6.61
N LYS A 68 -19.25 39.89 7.69
CA LYS A 68 -18.91 39.41 9.02
C LYS A 68 -19.79 38.22 9.40
N GLU A 69 -19.27 37.01 9.26
CA GLU A 69 -19.58 35.95 10.20
C GLU A 69 -18.54 36.06 11.32
N THR A 70 -19.07 36.28 12.51
CA THR A 70 -18.32 36.37 13.76
C THR A 70 -17.35 35.21 13.91
N PRO A 71 -16.12 35.43 14.43
CA PRO A 71 -15.26 34.33 14.79
C PRO A 71 -15.96 33.56 15.90
N VAL A 72 -16.41 32.34 15.61
CA VAL A 72 -16.73 31.38 16.67
C VAL A 72 -15.42 31.15 17.38
N LYS A 73 -15.23 31.88 18.48
CA LYS A 73 -14.25 31.56 19.50
C LYS A 73 -14.54 30.12 19.91
N LEU A 74 -13.78 29.14 19.39
CA LEU A 74 -13.57 27.92 20.14
C LEU A 74 -12.90 28.37 21.44
N ARG A 75 -13.72 28.56 22.46
CA ARG A 75 -13.29 28.64 23.84
C ARG A 75 -12.55 27.34 24.12
N ASN A 76 -11.23 27.39 24.09
CA ASN A 76 -10.41 26.42 24.79
C ASN A 76 -10.67 26.62 26.29
N SER A 77 -11.67 25.90 26.79
CA SER A 77 -11.79 25.51 28.19
C SER A 77 -12.04 24.00 28.28
N GLY A 78 -11.40 23.22 27.40
CA GLY A 78 -11.46 21.77 27.41
C GLY A 78 -10.47 21.20 28.43
N ASN A 79 -10.96 20.36 29.34
CA ASN A 79 -10.14 19.54 30.23
C ASN A 79 -9.05 18.82 29.41
N LYS A 80 -7.80 18.83 29.91
CA LYS A 80 -6.66 18.12 29.30
C LYS A 80 -6.89 16.60 29.15
N ASP A 81 -7.91 16.07 29.80
CA ASP A 81 -8.27 14.65 29.85
C ASP A 81 -9.48 14.32 28.95
N THR A 82 -9.62 14.98 27.80
CA THR A 82 -10.69 14.68 26.83
C THR A 82 -10.10 14.11 25.55
N VAL A 83 -10.53 12.91 25.18
CA VAL A 83 -10.20 12.27 23.91
C VAL A 83 -11.27 12.60 22.89
N LEU A 84 -10.89 13.32 21.83
CA LEU A 84 -11.79 13.65 20.72
C LEU A 84 -11.59 12.62 19.61
N VAL A 85 -12.69 11.94 19.24
CA VAL A 85 -12.72 10.97 18.15
C VAL A 85 -13.72 11.45 17.12
N THR A 86 -13.28 11.59 15.88
CA THR A 86 -14.18 11.84 14.74
C THR A 86 -14.32 10.55 13.95
N VAL A 87 -15.54 10.05 13.86
CA VAL A 87 -15.91 8.86 13.11
C VAL A 87 -16.41 9.29 11.74
N VAL A 88 -15.70 8.91 10.69
CA VAL A 88 -16.09 9.21 9.32
C VAL A 88 -16.91 8.06 8.76
N LEU A 89 -18.09 8.39 8.24
CA LEU A 89 -19.05 7.46 7.67
C LEU A 89 -19.06 7.57 6.15
N ASP A 90 -19.23 6.45 5.47
CA ASP A 90 -19.56 6.44 4.04
C ASP A 90 -21.03 6.81 3.78
N THR A 91 -21.43 6.87 2.52
CA THR A 91 -22.81 7.15 2.09
C THR A 91 -23.83 6.10 2.53
N GLN A 92 -23.38 4.93 3.00
CA GLN A 92 -24.20 3.85 3.54
C GLN A 92 -24.24 3.84 5.07
N GLY A 93 -23.59 4.81 5.73
CA GLY A 93 -23.53 4.92 7.19
C GLY A 93 -22.53 3.95 7.86
N ARG A 94 -21.62 3.33 7.09
CA ARG A 94 -20.56 2.46 7.64
C ARG A 94 -19.36 3.29 8.05
N ILE A 95 -18.75 2.94 9.16
CA ILE A 95 -17.54 3.58 9.64
C ILE A 95 -16.36 3.16 8.77
N ILE A 96 -15.71 4.14 8.15
CA ILE A 96 -14.59 3.93 7.23
C ILE A 96 -13.27 4.49 7.76
N GLU A 97 -13.33 5.55 8.58
CA GLU A 97 -12.14 6.21 9.11
C GLU A 97 -12.36 6.67 10.56
N LEU A 98 -11.28 6.57 11.34
CA LEU A 98 -11.17 7.15 12.68
C LEU A 98 -10.14 8.27 12.67
N GLU A 99 -10.59 9.50 12.88
CA GLU A 99 -9.73 10.69 12.96
C GLU A 99 -9.61 11.13 14.42
N LEU A 100 -8.38 11.20 14.93
CA LEU A 100 -8.04 11.77 16.22
C LEU A 100 -7.03 12.89 15.98
N ILE A 101 -7.47 14.13 16.19
CA ILE A 101 -6.69 15.32 15.87
C ILE A 101 -6.44 16.11 17.15
N ASN A 102 -5.20 16.54 17.35
CA ASN A 102 -4.78 17.42 18.45
C ASN A 102 -5.25 16.89 19.82
N THR A 103 -5.06 15.59 20.03
CA THR A 103 -5.56 14.87 21.21
C THR A 103 -4.43 14.07 21.85
N ILE A 104 -4.29 14.14 23.17
CA ILE A 104 -3.40 13.25 23.92
C ILE A 104 -4.09 11.88 23.97
N LEU A 105 -3.42 10.82 23.51
CA LEU A 105 -3.98 9.48 23.45
C LEU A 105 -3.58 8.66 24.67
N PRO A 106 -4.50 8.42 25.63
CA PRO A 106 -4.22 7.52 26.73
C PRO A 106 -4.05 6.10 26.20
N ILE A 107 -3.02 5.38 26.67
CA ILE A 107 -2.82 3.96 26.31
C ILE A 107 -4.07 3.12 26.64
N TYR A 108 -4.76 3.47 27.73
CA TYR A 108 -6.01 2.81 28.12
C TYR A 108 -7.11 2.97 27.06
N PHE A 109 -7.21 4.14 26.41
CA PHE A 109 -8.16 4.35 25.31
C PHE A 109 -7.82 3.46 24.11
N LEU A 110 -6.54 3.35 23.74
CA LEU A 110 -6.12 2.49 22.62
C LEU A 110 -6.43 1.02 22.88
N LYS A 111 -6.33 0.54 24.13
CA LYS A 111 -6.73 -0.82 24.49
C LYS A 111 -8.23 -1.05 24.37
N ILE A 112 -9.05 -0.06 24.73
CA ILE A 112 -10.51 -0.13 24.51
C ILE A 112 -10.78 -0.17 23.01
N LEU A 113 -10.11 0.68 22.23
CA LEU A 113 -10.26 0.72 20.78
C LEU A 113 -9.85 -0.62 20.13
N GLU A 114 -8.76 -1.22 20.58
CA GLU A 114 -8.29 -2.55 20.14
C GLU A 114 -9.36 -3.64 20.31
N LEU A 115 -10.14 -3.60 21.37
CA LEU A 115 -11.24 -4.54 21.60
C LEU A 115 -12.46 -4.27 20.70
N CYS A 116 -12.64 -3.03 20.24
CA CYS A 116 -13.78 -2.61 19.43
C CYS A 116 -13.55 -2.80 17.92
N ILE A 117 -12.32 -2.54 17.45
CA ILE A 117 -11.95 -2.55 16.03
C ILE A 117 -12.39 -3.83 15.27
N PRO A 118 -12.27 -5.06 15.83
CA PRO A 118 -12.70 -6.28 15.13
C PRO A 118 -14.19 -6.32 14.76
N PHE A 119 -15.05 -5.55 15.45
CA PHE A 119 -16.48 -5.45 15.14
C PHE A 119 -16.78 -4.51 13.97
N HIS A 120 -15.78 -3.78 13.46
CA HIS A 120 -15.91 -2.82 12.38
C HIS A 120 -14.98 -3.15 11.20
N PRO A 121 -15.32 -4.15 10.38
CA PRO A 121 -14.47 -4.62 9.28
C PRO A 121 -14.30 -3.61 8.14
N HIS A 122 -15.05 -2.50 8.17
CA HIS A 122 -15.02 -1.44 7.17
C HIS A 122 -14.10 -0.27 7.54
N ILE A 123 -13.48 -0.28 8.72
CA ILE A 123 -12.51 0.76 9.08
C ILE A 123 -11.23 0.51 8.29
N TYR A 124 -11.00 1.35 7.29
CA TYR A 124 -9.86 1.28 6.38
C TYR A 124 -8.76 2.27 6.75
N THR A 125 -9.11 3.38 7.40
CA THR A 125 -8.18 4.47 7.70
C THR A 125 -8.17 4.81 9.18
N ILE A 126 -6.98 4.99 9.75
CA ILE A 126 -6.79 5.60 11.07
C ILE A 126 -5.87 6.81 10.90
N THR A 127 -6.35 7.97 11.33
CA THR A 127 -5.64 9.25 11.22
C THR A 127 -5.39 9.82 12.61
N LEU A 128 -4.11 9.92 12.99
CA LEU A 128 -3.64 10.58 14.20
C LEU A 128 -2.80 11.80 13.83
N GLN A 129 -3.41 12.99 13.89
CA GLN A 129 -2.73 14.22 13.47
C GLN A 129 -2.47 15.14 14.67
N LEU A 130 -1.25 15.67 14.79
CA LEU A 130 -0.88 16.55 15.91
C LEU A 130 -1.08 15.89 17.29
N CYS A 131 -0.95 14.57 17.36
CA CYS A 131 -1.07 13.82 18.61
C CYS A 131 0.34 13.55 19.16
N PRO A 132 0.63 13.76 20.45
CA PRO A 132 1.88 13.30 21.02
C PRO A 132 1.87 11.76 21.06
N VAL A 133 2.80 11.14 20.34
CA VAL A 133 2.89 9.70 20.20
C VAL A 133 4.14 9.22 20.92
N SER A 134 4.01 8.15 21.71
CA SER A 134 5.11 7.50 22.42
C SER A 134 5.36 6.10 21.84
N ASP A 135 6.49 5.46 22.20
CA ASP A 135 6.74 4.04 21.87
C ASP A 135 5.59 3.12 22.27
N LYS A 136 4.98 3.35 23.44
CA LYS A 136 3.83 2.59 23.92
C LYS A 136 2.64 2.80 23.00
N THR A 137 2.40 4.03 22.58
CA THR A 137 1.32 4.38 21.64
C THR A 137 1.52 3.65 20.31
N ILE A 138 2.74 3.64 19.76
CA ILE A 138 3.06 2.91 18.53
C ILE A 138 2.87 1.40 18.69
N TYR A 139 3.29 0.83 19.81
CA TYR A 139 3.11 -0.60 20.08
C TYR A 139 1.62 -0.99 20.10
N GLU A 140 0.78 -0.23 20.80
CA GLU A 140 -0.67 -0.49 20.81
C GLU A 140 -1.28 -0.29 19.42
N LEU A 141 -0.85 0.72 18.66
CA LEU A 141 -1.27 0.89 17.27
C LEU A 141 -0.87 -0.30 16.40
N SER A 142 0.35 -0.82 16.55
CA SER A 142 0.79 -2.02 15.84
C SER A 142 -0.08 -3.24 16.17
N SER A 143 -0.48 -3.38 17.44
CA SER A 143 -1.42 -4.43 17.87
C SER A 143 -2.80 -4.26 17.21
N ILE A 144 -3.36 -3.04 17.23
CA ILE A 144 -4.63 -2.72 16.58
C ILE A 144 -4.58 -3.07 15.09
N LEU A 145 -3.53 -2.64 14.38
CA LEU A 145 -3.36 -2.89 12.96
C LEU A 145 -3.32 -4.39 12.63
N SER A 146 -2.65 -5.19 13.46
CA SER A 146 -2.57 -6.65 13.27
C SER A 146 -3.91 -7.39 13.41
N LYS A 147 -4.91 -6.77 14.06
CA LYS A 147 -6.25 -7.34 14.32
C LYS A 147 -7.35 -6.68 13.48
N SER A 148 -6.98 -5.83 12.53
CA SER A 148 -7.91 -4.98 11.79
C SER A 148 -7.82 -5.18 10.26
N GLN A 149 -8.75 -4.57 9.54
CA GLN A 149 -8.71 -4.45 8.07
C GLN A 149 -8.18 -3.09 7.62
N VAL A 150 -7.48 -2.36 8.51
CA VAL A 150 -6.95 -1.03 8.23
C VAL A 150 -5.88 -1.11 7.15
N THR A 151 -6.07 -0.36 6.08
CA THR A 151 -5.17 -0.25 4.94
C THR A 151 -4.36 1.03 4.95
N GLU A 152 -4.81 2.06 5.67
CA GLU A 152 -4.19 3.38 5.70
C GLU A 152 -3.96 3.87 7.13
N LEU A 153 -2.71 4.27 7.43
CA LEU A 153 -2.34 4.90 8.69
C LEU A 153 -1.71 6.26 8.39
N CYS A 154 -2.26 7.31 8.96
CA CYS A 154 -1.72 8.66 8.90
C CYS A 154 -1.31 9.11 10.30
N LEU A 155 -0.02 9.39 10.51
CA LEU A 155 0.51 9.95 11.76
C LEU A 155 1.02 11.39 11.57
N ASP A 156 0.59 12.07 10.52
CA ASP A 156 1.16 13.36 10.10
C ASP A 156 1.19 14.40 11.22
N LYS A 157 2.28 15.16 11.30
CA LYS A 157 2.50 16.24 12.27
C LYS A 157 2.47 15.79 13.74
N SER A 158 2.50 14.48 13.98
CA SER A 158 2.65 13.91 15.32
C SER A 158 4.14 13.66 15.57
N PRO A 159 4.76 14.27 16.60
CA PRO A 159 6.19 14.09 16.86
C PRO A 159 6.46 12.63 17.22
N LEU A 160 7.31 11.98 16.44
CA LEU A 160 7.77 10.60 16.62
C LEU A 160 9.26 10.52 16.94
N ALA A 161 9.90 11.65 17.25
CA ALA A 161 11.30 11.70 17.63
C ALA A 161 11.59 10.67 18.73
N HIS A 162 12.59 9.81 18.48
CA HIS A 162 13.02 8.72 19.37
C HIS A 162 12.00 7.60 19.60
N CYS A 163 10.91 7.54 18.84
CA CYS A 163 9.97 6.42 18.87
C CYS A 163 10.29 5.39 17.79
N ASN A 164 10.12 4.10 18.07
CA ASN A 164 10.25 3.04 17.07
C ASN A 164 9.03 3.00 16.14
N CYS A 165 8.86 4.03 15.30
CA CYS A 165 7.73 4.14 14.37
C CYS A 165 7.67 2.96 13.38
N ALA A 166 8.80 2.32 13.09
CA ALA A 166 8.90 1.15 12.22
C ALA A 166 8.09 -0.04 12.77
N ALA A 167 7.83 -0.11 14.09
CA ALA A 167 7.09 -1.21 14.71
C ALA A 167 5.67 -1.40 14.14
N VAL A 168 5.05 -0.39 13.51
CA VAL A 168 3.76 -0.54 12.81
C VAL A 168 3.84 -1.45 11.57
N LEU A 169 5.06 -1.71 11.07
CA LEU A 169 5.36 -2.56 9.91
C LEU A 169 5.88 -3.95 10.28
N GLN A 170 6.09 -4.21 11.58
CA GLN A 170 6.72 -5.44 12.08
C GLN A 170 5.82 -6.66 11.93
N HIS A 171 4.53 -6.51 12.21
CA HIS A 171 3.55 -7.58 12.08
C HIS A 171 2.97 -7.64 10.67
N GLN A 172 2.35 -8.78 10.34
CA GLN A 172 1.57 -8.89 9.12
C GLN A 172 0.27 -8.08 9.30
N THR A 173 0.09 -7.07 8.45
CA THR A 173 -1.07 -6.18 8.44
C THR A 173 -1.58 -6.03 7.01
N TYR A 174 -2.79 -5.47 6.86
CA TYR A 174 -3.34 -5.09 5.56
C TYR A 174 -2.88 -3.69 5.12
N LEU A 175 -1.93 -3.09 5.84
CA LEU A 175 -1.47 -1.73 5.60
C LEU A 175 -0.84 -1.59 4.21
N THR A 176 -1.43 -0.76 3.38
CA THR A 176 -0.92 -0.40 2.06
C THR A 176 -0.38 1.03 2.02
N ASN A 177 -0.87 1.92 2.89
CA ASN A 177 -0.51 3.33 2.89
C ASN A 177 -0.06 3.76 4.29
N LEU A 178 1.15 4.33 4.37
CA LEU A 178 1.70 4.87 5.61
C LEU A 178 2.16 6.31 5.36
N SER A 179 1.57 7.25 6.08
CA SER A 179 1.95 8.66 6.07
C SER A 179 2.54 9.06 7.42
N LEU A 180 3.77 9.55 7.38
CA LEU A 180 4.55 10.03 8.53
C LEU A 180 5.11 11.42 8.23
N ASN A 181 4.31 12.32 7.67
CA ASN A 181 4.80 13.62 7.25
C ASN A 181 4.95 14.55 8.45
N GLY A 182 6.08 15.24 8.60
CA GLY A 182 6.27 16.19 9.70
C GLY A 182 6.30 15.51 11.08
N CYS A 183 6.89 14.33 11.17
CA CYS A 183 6.95 13.53 12.40
C CYS A 183 8.31 13.61 13.11
N ASP A 184 9.17 14.57 12.73
CA ASP A 184 10.53 14.74 13.23
C ASP A 184 11.43 13.49 13.06
N LEU A 185 11.19 12.71 11.99
CA LEU A 185 11.96 11.48 11.72
C LEU A 185 13.38 11.79 11.26
N THR A 186 14.34 10.99 11.75
CA THR A 186 15.77 11.07 11.37
C THR A 186 16.17 9.94 10.42
N ASP A 187 17.47 9.87 10.07
CA ASP A 187 18.00 8.76 9.27
C ASP A 187 17.91 7.42 10.00
N GLU A 188 18.03 7.39 11.34
CA GLU A 188 17.89 6.16 12.12
C GLU A 188 16.49 5.56 11.95
N ASP A 189 15.44 6.38 11.98
CA ASP A 189 14.06 5.95 11.77
C ASP A 189 13.87 5.43 10.33
N CYS A 190 14.46 6.14 9.37
CA CYS A 190 14.44 5.77 7.96
C CYS A 190 15.14 4.43 7.72
N GLU A 191 16.26 4.16 8.39
CA GLU A 191 16.97 2.87 8.39
C GLU A 191 16.11 1.75 8.99
N ALA A 192 15.44 2.00 10.12
CA ALA A 192 14.55 1.03 10.74
C ALA A 192 13.37 0.65 9.83
N ILE A 193 12.73 1.65 9.21
CA ILE A 193 11.67 1.43 8.21
C ILE A 193 12.22 0.65 7.00
N ALA A 194 13.39 1.05 6.49
CA ALA A 194 14.02 0.40 5.34
C ALA A 194 14.33 -1.08 5.60
N VAL A 195 14.80 -1.44 6.80
CA VAL A 195 15.06 -2.83 7.20
C VAL A 195 13.78 -3.65 7.15
N LEU A 196 12.67 -3.13 7.70
CA LEU A 196 11.40 -3.87 7.70
C LEU A 196 10.78 -3.97 6.31
N LEU A 197 10.98 -2.99 5.44
CA LEU A 197 10.47 -3.00 4.08
C LEU A 197 11.33 -3.77 3.07
N LYS A 198 12.54 -4.23 3.44
CA LYS A 198 13.31 -5.16 2.59
C LYS A 198 12.50 -6.43 2.33
N HIS A 199 12.80 -7.11 1.21
CA HIS A 199 12.10 -8.33 0.86
C HIS A 199 12.16 -9.36 1.99
N ARG A 200 10.99 -9.75 2.49
CA ARG A 200 10.77 -10.70 3.59
C ARG A 200 9.60 -11.61 3.26
N ARG A 201 9.47 -12.73 4.00
CA ARG A 201 8.32 -13.64 3.92
C ARG A 201 7.66 -13.75 5.30
N PRO A 202 6.34 -13.48 5.45
CA PRO A 202 5.43 -12.92 4.44
C PRO A 202 5.77 -11.46 4.09
N PRO A 203 5.50 -11.00 2.85
CA PRO A 203 5.88 -9.66 2.40
C PRO A 203 5.10 -8.56 3.13
N CYS A 204 5.72 -7.39 3.25
CA CYS A 204 4.98 -6.16 3.57
C CYS A 204 4.25 -5.67 2.31
N HIS A 205 2.94 -5.44 2.41
CA HIS A 205 2.11 -5.00 1.28
C HIS A 205 2.07 -3.48 1.10
N LEU A 206 2.95 -2.74 1.77
CA LEU A 206 3.02 -1.28 1.70
C LEU A 206 3.31 -0.83 0.26
N LYS A 207 2.40 -0.02 -0.29
CA LYS A 207 2.46 0.57 -1.63
C LYS A 207 2.81 2.06 -1.58
N LEU A 208 2.39 2.76 -0.53
CA LEU A 208 2.64 4.19 -0.35
C LEU A 208 3.35 4.44 0.97
N LEU A 209 4.51 5.11 0.88
CA LEU A 209 5.24 5.61 2.02
C LEU A 209 5.49 7.12 1.84
N SER A 210 4.93 7.93 2.73
CA SER A 210 5.16 9.37 2.76
C SER A 210 5.95 9.76 4.00
N LEU A 211 7.12 10.34 3.76
CA LEU A 211 8.09 10.80 4.77
C LEU A 211 8.41 12.29 4.54
N ALA A 212 7.47 13.06 3.99
CA ALA A 212 7.71 14.46 3.67
C ALA A 212 7.85 15.32 4.94
N PHE A 213 8.53 16.46 4.84
CA PHE A 213 8.72 17.39 5.96
C PHE A 213 9.41 16.76 7.18
N ASN A 214 10.39 15.88 6.99
CA ASN A 214 11.18 15.28 8.08
C ASN A 214 12.63 15.77 8.05
N LEU A 215 13.49 15.16 8.88
CA LEU A 215 14.91 15.50 9.02
C LEU A 215 15.82 14.46 8.33
N ILE A 216 15.34 13.85 7.25
CA ILE A 216 16.06 12.80 6.52
C ILE A 216 17.13 13.45 5.64
N ASN A 217 18.36 12.93 5.68
CA ASN A 217 19.44 13.35 4.79
C ASN A 217 19.89 12.18 3.89
N ASP A 218 21.10 12.27 3.35
CA ASP A 218 21.64 11.27 2.44
C ASP A 218 21.73 9.86 3.05
N ARG A 219 22.00 9.74 4.35
CA ARG A 219 22.11 8.44 5.03
C ARG A 219 20.78 7.70 5.01
N GLY A 220 19.67 8.35 5.39
CA GLY A 220 18.34 7.75 5.31
C GLY A 220 17.92 7.45 3.88
N ALA A 221 18.23 8.34 2.92
CA ALA A 221 17.96 8.10 1.51
C ALA A 221 18.74 6.90 0.93
N VAL A 222 20.01 6.71 1.34
CA VAL A 222 20.82 5.53 1.00
C VAL A 222 20.18 4.25 1.55
N ALA A 223 19.65 4.29 2.78
CA ALA A 223 18.94 3.14 3.36
C ALA A 223 17.69 2.78 2.55
N LEU A 224 16.91 3.78 2.11
CA LEU A 224 15.76 3.57 1.22
C LEU A 224 16.19 3.02 -0.15
N GLY A 225 17.28 3.52 -0.73
CA GLY A 225 17.85 2.98 -1.97
C GLY A 225 18.25 1.51 -1.82
N SER A 226 18.90 1.14 -0.71
CA SER A 226 19.21 -0.25 -0.37
C SER A 226 17.95 -1.12 -0.24
N MET A 227 16.90 -0.60 0.40
CA MET A 227 15.62 -1.30 0.53
C MET A 227 14.96 -1.54 -0.84
N LEU A 228 14.95 -0.53 -1.71
CA LEU A 228 14.37 -0.62 -3.06
C LEU A 228 15.08 -1.64 -3.96
N ARG A 229 16.34 -2.02 -3.69
CA ARG A 229 17.00 -3.11 -4.43
C ARG A 229 16.21 -4.42 -4.37
N SER A 230 15.55 -4.70 -3.24
CA SER A 230 14.78 -5.94 -3.03
C SER A 230 13.28 -5.74 -2.87
N ASN A 231 12.79 -4.56 -2.46
CA ASN A 231 11.34 -4.34 -2.34
C ASN A 231 10.70 -4.22 -3.73
N ARG A 232 9.60 -4.97 -3.97
CA ARG A 232 8.83 -4.93 -5.23
C ARG A 232 7.36 -4.54 -5.02
N HIS A 233 6.98 -4.08 -3.83
CA HIS A 233 5.62 -3.69 -3.48
C HIS A 233 5.41 -2.18 -3.44
N LEU A 234 6.43 -1.42 -3.00
CA LEU A 234 6.34 0.03 -2.89
C LEU A 234 6.18 0.66 -4.28
N ARG A 235 5.14 1.48 -4.43
CA ARG A 235 4.77 2.17 -5.67
C ARG A 235 4.97 3.68 -5.58
N TYR A 236 4.82 4.24 -4.38
CA TYR A 236 4.89 5.67 -4.13
C TYR A 236 5.83 5.95 -2.95
N LEU A 237 6.85 6.76 -3.19
CA LEU A 237 7.77 7.25 -2.16
C LEU A 237 7.78 8.78 -2.18
N ASN A 238 7.48 9.41 -1.05
CA ASN A 238 7.52 10.86 -0.91
C ASN A 238 8.52 11.29 0.15
N LEU A 239 9.56 11.99 -0.29
CA LEU A 239 10.66 12.56 0.49
C LEU A 239 10.67 14.09 0.37
N ALA A 240 9.56 14.73 -0.02
CA ALA A 240 9.52 16.17 -0.18
C ALA A 240 9.90 16.92 1.10
N LYS A 241 10.59 18.06 0.99
CA LYS A 241 10.99 18.87 2.16
C LYS A 241 11.79 18.08 3.19
N ASN A 242 12.87 17.45 2.74
CA ASN A 242 13.90 16.83 3.57
C ASN A 242 15.26 17.47 3.22
N GLN A 243 16.35 16.88 3.69
CA GLN A 243 17.73 17.36 3.50
C GLN A 243 18.53 16.43 2.57
N VAL A 244 17.87 15.79 1.61
CA VAL A 244 18.50 14.88 0.66
C VAL A 244 19.31 15.67 -0.37
N THR A 245 20.55 15.27 -0.60
CA THR A 245 21.41 15.83 -1.66
C THR A 245 21.50 14.87 -2.85
N ASP A 246 22.35 15.18 -3.83
CA ASP A 246 22.62 14.27 -4.94
C ASP A 246 23.09 12.89 -4.46
N THR A 247 23.85 12.80 -3.35
CA THR A 247 24.36 11.52 -2.84
C THR A 247 23.23 10.55 -2.49
N GLY A 248 22.27 11.00 -1.68
CA GLY A 248 21.11 10.19 -1.30
C GLY A 248 20.16 9.91 -2.47
N ALA A 249 19.92 10.92 -3.31
CA ALA A 249 19.06 10.77 -4.48
C ALA A 249 19.62 9.75 -5.49
N LEU A 250 20.92 9.79 -5.79
CA LEU A 250 21.60 8.84 -6.65
C LEU A 250 21.52 7.41 -6.11
N ALA A 251 21.61 7.21 -4.80
CA ALA A 251 21.45 5.88 -4.20
C ALA A 251 20.07 5.29 -4.46
N ILE A 252 19.01 6.11 -4.38
CA ILE A 252 17.65 5.71 -4.74
C ILE A 252 17.57 5.40 -6.25
N PHE A 253 18.03 6.30 -7.11
CA PHE A 253 17.89 6.14 -8.57
C PHE A 253 18.71 4.97 -9.12
N ASN A 254 19.89 4.71 -8.58
CA ASN A 254 20.70 3.54 -8.95
C ASN A 254 19.99 2.22 -8.65
N SER A 255 19.11 2.17 -7.63
CA SER A 255 18.30 0.97 -7.37
C SER A 255 17.21 0.73 -8.43
N LEU A 256 16.89 1.74 -9.25
CA LEU A 256 15.90 1.65 -10.33
C LEU A 256 16.51 1.24 -11.68
N LEU A 257 17.84 1.26 -11.77
CA LEU A 257 18.63 0.82 -12.93
C LEU A 257 19.11 -0.63 -12.76
N GLN A 258 19.70 -1.19 -13.81
CA GLN A 258 20.49 -2.41 -13.69
C GLN A 258 21.64 -2.20 -12.70
N PHE A 259 21.84 -3.18 -11.80
CA PHE A 259 22.92 -3.13 -10.82
C PHE A 259 23.50 -4.52 -10.56
N PRO A 260 24.81 -4.62 -10.22
CA PRO A 260 25.39 -5.88 -9.79
C PRO A 260 24.76 -6.30 -8.45
N MET A 261 24.39 -7.58 -8.37
CA MET A 261 23.88 -8.17 -7.13
C MET A 261 25.03 -8.40 -6.15
N THR A 262 24.78 -8.14 -4.87
CA THR A 262 25.75 -8.50 -3.81
C THR A 262 25.77 -10.01 -3.58
N GLN A 263 26.83 -10.51 -2.93
CA GLN A 263 26.88 -11.93 -2.54
C GLN A 263 25.72 -12.31 -1.63
N ASP A 264 25.34 -11.43 -0.70
CA ASP A 264 24.19 -11.63 0.18
C ASP A 264 22.88 -11.72 -0.62
N GLU A 265 22.67 -10.86 -1.61
CA GLU A 265 21.47 -10.91 -2.47
C GLU A 265 21.41 -12.20 -3.30
N ILE A 266 22.55 -12.65 -3.84
CA ILE A 266 22.65 -13.92 -4.57
C ILE A 266 22.37 -15.11 -3.64
N TYR A 267 22.92 -15.09 -2.43
CA TYR A 267 22.68 -16.11 -1.42
C TYR A 267 21.21 -16.14 -1.01
N CYS A 268 20.62 -15.00 -0.65
CA CYS A 268 19.20 -14.89 -0.30
C CYS A 268 18.30 -15.35 -1.45
N LYS A 269 18.63 -15.02 -2.71
CA LYS A 269 17.91 -15.55 -3.90
C LYS A 269 17.92 -17.07 -3.93
N ARG A 270 19.10 -17.69 -3.75
CA ARG A 270 19.25 -19.15 -3.76
C ARG A 270 18.50 -19.80 -2.59
N LEU A 271 18.64 -19.24 -1.39
CA LEU A 271 17.98 -19.72 -0.18
C LEU A 271 16.45 -19.67 -0.33
N HIS A 272 15.87 -18.53 -0.70
CA HIS A 272 14.43 -18.39 -0.87
C HIS A 272 13.87 -19.28 -1.99
N ASN A 273 14.63 -19.51 -3.06
CA ASN A 273 14.25 -20.44 -4.11
C ASN A 273 14.25 -21.89 -3.60
N PHE A 274 15.27 -22.28 -2.83
CA PHE A 274 15.33 -23.60 -2.21
C PHE A 274 14.13 -23.83 -1.26
N GLU A 275 13.84 -22.88 -0.38
CA GLU A 275 12.69 -22.93 0.52
C GLU A 275 11.36 -23.02 -0.23
N TYR A 276 11.19 -22.21 -1.29
CA TYR A 276 10.01 -22.24 -2.13
C TYR A 276 9.82 -23.61 -2.79
N LEU A 277 10.88 -24.17 -3.39
CA LEU A 277 10.82 -25.49 -4.04
C LEU A 277 10.52 -26.61 -3.04
N LYS A 278 11.04 -26.51 -1.80
CA LYS A 278 10.72 -27.45 -0.73
C LYS A 278 9.24 -27.39 -0.34
N LEU A 279 8.70 -26.18 -0.15
CA LEU A 279 7.28 -25.98 0.14
C LEU A 279 6.40 -26.45 -1.02
N TYR A 280 6.73 -26.06 -2.24
CA TYR A 280 6.05 -26.45 -3.47
C TYR A 280 5.98 -27.97 -3.58
N ARG A 281 7.10 -28.67 -3.39
CA ARG A 281 7.14 -30.16 -3.42
C ARG A 281 6.19 -30.77 -2.39
N ASN A 282 6.17 -30.26 -1.16
CA ASN A 282 5.33 -30.81 -0.09
C ASN A 282 3.83 -30.61 -0.37
N VAL A 283 3.44 -29.40 -0.78
CA VAL A 283 2.05 -29.07 -1.10
C VAL A 283 1.58 -29.78 -2.37
N TYR A 284 2.43 -29.82 -3.40
CA TYR A 284 2.16 -30.56 -4.63
C TYR A 284 1.95 -32.04 -4.38
N ALA A 285 2.78 -32.68 -3.55
CA ALA A 285 2.61 -34.09 -3.20
C ALA A 285 1.24 -34.35 -2.56
N LYS A 286 0.77 -33.44 -1.69
CA LYS A 286 -0.57 -33.53 -1.08
C LYS A 286 -1.68 -33.46 -2.13
N PHE A 287 -1.70 -32.43 -2.97
CA PHE A 287 -2.74 -32.27 -4.00
C PHE A 287 -2.67 -33.36 -5.08
N TYR A 288 -1.47 -33.85 -5.40
CA TYR A 288 -1.29 -34.95 -6.33
C TYR A 288 -1.94 -36.23 -5.81
N LEU A 289 -1.71 -36.59 -4.54
CA LEU A 289 -2.32 -37.76 -3.92
C LEU A 289 -3.86 -37.64 -3.85
N GLU A 290 -4.38 -36.45 -3.52
CA GLU A 290 -5.82 -36.16 -3.50
C GLU A 290 -6.45 -36.30 -4.90
N ALA A 291 -5.78 -35.79 -5.93
CA ALA A 291 -6.24 -35.89 -7.32
C ALA A 291 -6.21 -37.33 -7.85
N VAL A 292 -5.17 -38.11 -7.51
CA VAL A 292 -5.09 -39.54 -7.82
C VAL A 292 -6.21 -40.32 -7.13
N ALA A 293 -6.45 -40.07 -5.84
CA ALA A 293 -7.53 -40.72 -5.10
C ALA A 293 -8.90 -40.41 -5.71
N SER A 294 -9.16 -39.15 -6.07
CA SER A 294 -10.42 -38.71 -6.67
C SER A 294 -10.68 -39.35 -8.04
N ASN A 295 -9.63 -39.56 -8.85
CA ASN A 295 -9.77 -40.25 -10.14
C ASN A 295 -10.01 -41.75 -9.97
N ASN A 296 -9.41 -42.39 -8.96
CA ASN A 296 -9.67 -43.80 -8.67
C ASN A 296 -11.12 -44.05 -8.19
N VAL A 297 -11.74 -43.09 -7.49
CA VAL A 297 -13.14 -43.17 -7.05
C VAL A 297 -14.12 -43.00 -8.22
N LYS A 298 -13.87 -42.09 -9.16
CA LYS A 298 -14.72 -41.91 -10.37
C LYS A 298 -14.78 -43.17 -11.24
N VAL A 299 -13.69 -43.94 -11.33
CA VAL A 299 -13.67 -45.23 -12.06
C VAL A 299 -14.53 -46.31 -11.38
N LEU A 300 -14.78 -46.19 -10.07
CA LEU A 300 -15.59 -47.14 -9.30
C LEU A 300 -17.09 -46.81 -9.35
N ASP A 301 -17.48 -45.53 -9.36
CA ASP A 301 -18.90 -45.13 -9.43
C ASP A 301 -19.56 -45.45 -10.77
N ASP A 302 -18.81 -45.39 -11.89
CA ASP A 302 -19.29 -45.82 -13.22
C ASP A 302 -19.59 -47.34 -13.31
N ARG A 303 -19.25 -48.12 -12.26
CA ARG A 303 -19.57 -49.56 -12.19
C ARG A 303 -20.87 -49.87 -11.45
N SER A 304 -21.64 -48.87 -11.00
CA SER A 304 -22.85 -49.10 -10.19
C SER A 304 -24.13 -48.49 -10.81
N GLY A 305 -24.48 -48.90 -12.02
CA GLY A 305 -25.71 -48.45 -12.65
C GLY A 305 -26.19 -49.32 -13.82
N GLY A 306 -26.62 -50.55 -13.57
CA GLY A 306 -27.31 -51.31 -14.62
C GLY A 306 -27.55 -52.78 -14.35
N ARG A 307 -28.64 -53.10 -13.64
CA ARG A 307 -29.22 -54.45 -13.61
C ARG A 307 -29.82 -54.74 -15.00
N LYS A 308 -29.07 -55.37 -15.93
CA LYS A 308 -29.63 -55.92 -17.18
C LYS A 308 -29.53 -57.44 -17.19
N LYS A 309 -30.68 -58.06 -17.51
CA LYS A 309 -30.94 -59.49 -17.61
C LYS A 309 -29.93 -60.21 -18.52
N VAL A 310 -29.51 -61.38 -18.03
CA VAL A 310 -28.78 -62.43 -18.74
C VAL A 310 -29.58 -62.89 -19.98
N THR A 311 -28.97 -62.79 -21.16
CA THR A 311 -29.12 -63.78 -22.24
C THR A 311 -27.78 -63.89 -22.97
N GLY A 312 -27.35 -65.12 -23.25
CA GLY A 312 -25.97 -65.44 -23.62
C GLY A 312 -25.58 -65.07 -25.05
N LYS A 313 -24.28 -64.79 -25.23
CA LYS A 313 -23.43 -65.30 -26.30
C LYS A 313 -21.97 -65.00 -25.95
N ARG A 314 -21.12 -66.03 -25.99
CA ARG A 314 -19.67 -65.93 -25.86
C ARG A 314 -19.14 -65.10 -27.04
N SER A 315 -18.54 -63.96 -26.75
CA SER A 315 -17.60 -63.29 -27.67
C SER A 315 -16.46 -62.69 -26.86
N ASN A 316 -15.25 -62.98 -27.34
CA ASN A 316 -13.94 -62.72 -26.76
C ASN A 316 -13.85 -61.50 -25.84
N ALA A 317 -13.49 -61.75 -24.58
CA ALA A 317 -13.00 -60.73 -23.67
C ALA A 317 -11.64 -60.22 -24.17
N SER A 318 -11.66 -59.18 -25.01
CA SER A 318 -10.54 -58.26 -25.05
C SER A 318 -10.46 -57.63 -23.67
N LEU A 319 -9.42 -57.94 -22.91
CA LEU A 319 -9.02 -57.22 -21.70
C LEU A 319 -9.14 -55.73 -22.01
N ALA A 320 -10.14 -55.08 -21.43
CA ALA A 320 -10.25 -53.64 -21.48
C ALA A 320 -8.94 -53.12 -20.88
N VAL A 321 -8.10 -52.54 -21.73
CA VAL A 321 -6.96 -51.75 -21.32
C VAL A 321 -7.50 -50.79 -20.28
N ASN A 322 -7.13 -50.99 -19.01
CA ASN A 322 -7.38 -50.02 -17.95
C ASN A 322 -6.95 -48.68 -18.53
N GLN A 323 -7.89 -47.79 -18.82
CA GLN A 323 -7.55 -46.43 -19.20
C GLN A 323 -6.78 -45.89 -18.00
N MET A 324 -5.46 -45.74 -18.18
CA MET A 324 -4.62 -45.13 -17.16
C MET A 324 -5.29 -43.79 -16.80
N PRO A 325 -5.40 -43.47 -15.50
CA PRO A 325 -5.89 -42.15 -15.11
C PRO A 325 -5.10 -41.10 -15.90
N ASN A 326 -5.79 -40.10 -16.45
CA ASN A 326 -5.15 -39.09 -17.30
C ASN A 326 -4.11 -38.32 -16.47
N VAL A 327 -2.88 -38.81 -16.48
CA VAL A 327 -1.77 -38.31 -15.63
C VAL A 327 -1.56 -36.83 -15.91
N VAL A 328 -1.80 -36.38 -17.14
CA VAL A 328 -1.68 -34.99 -17.55
C VAL A 328 -2.67 -34.10 -16.80
N GLU A 329 -3.93 -34.53 -16.66
CA GLU A 329 -4.95 -33.77 -15.92
C GLU A 329 -4.66 -33.74 -14.42
N ILE A 330 -4.22 -34.87 -13.85
CA ILE A 330 -3.84 -34.95 -12.42
C ILE A 330 -2.69 -34.00 -12.12
N VAL A 331 -1.64 -34.04 -12.93
CA VAL A 331 -0.48 -33.15 -12.80
C VAL A 331 -0.92 -31.70 -12.95
N SER A 332 -1.70 -31.37 -13.98
CA SER A 332 -2.19 -30.00 -14.20
C SER A 332 -3.04 -29.48 -13.04
N ALA A 333 -3.95 -30.30 -12.51
CA ALA A 333 -4.81 -29.94 -11.39
C ALA A 333 -4.00 -29.76 -10.10
N ALA A 334 -3.08 -30.67 -9.80
CA ALA A 334 -2.21 -30.58 -8.64
C ALA A 334 -1.28 -29.36 -8.71
N THR A 335 -0.72 -29.06 -9.89
CA THR A 335 0.08 -27.86 -10.13
C THR A 335 -0.74 -26.60 -9.89
N ALA A 336 -1.95 -26.51 -10.46
CA ALA A 336 -2.83 -25.35 -10.28
C ALA A 336 -3.20 -25.15 -8.80
N ALA A 337 -3.65 -26.20 -8.12
CA ALA A 337 -4.01 -26.15 -6.70
C ALA A 337 -2.81 -25.78 -5.79
N THR A 338 -1.61 -26.26 -6.13
CA THR A 338 -0.38 -25.89 -5.43
C THR A 338 -0.10 -24.39 -5.59
N LEU A 339 -0.14 -23.88 -6.82
CA LEU A 339 0.09 -22.47 -7.10
C LEU A 339 -0.98 -21.58 -6.48
N ASP A 340 -2.24 -22.01 -6.43
CA ASP A 340 -3.31 -21.28 -5.74
C ASP A 340 -3.10 -21.23 -4.22
N SER A 341 -2.49 -22.27 -3.64
CA SER A 341 -2.24 -22.35 -2.20
C SER A 341 -1.00 -21.56 -1.74
N ILE A 342 0.12 -21.65 -2.46
CA ILE A 342 1.40 -21.06 -2.02
C ILE A 342 1.89 -19.89 -2.89
N GLY A 343 1.21 -19.61 -3.99
CA GLY A 343 1.59 -18.57 -4.94
C GLY A 343 2.79 -18.95 -5.81
N THR A 344 3.18 -18.01 -6.68
CA THR A 344 4.41 -18.10 -7.47
C THR A 344 5.64 -17.75 -6.62
N ASN A 345 6.82 -18.19 -7.04
CA ASN A 345 8.08 -17.77 -6.42
C ASN A 345 8.35 -16.28 -6.73
N ASP A 346 7.77 -15.36 -5.96
CA ASP A 346 7.94 -13.92 -6.12
C ASP A 346 9.24 -13.46 -5.44
N ASN A 347 10.39 -13.80 -6.03
CA ASN A 347 11.69 -13.32 -5.58
C ASN A 347 12.07 -12.06 -6.38
N PRO A 348 12.49 -10.98 -5.70
CA PRO A 348 12.79 -9.70 -6.34
C PRO A 348 13.95 -9.74 -7.34
N PHE A 349 14.76 -10.80 -7.29
CA PHE A 349 15.92 -11.02 -8.15
C PHE A 349 15.73 -12.21 -9.10
N ASN A 350 14.50 -12.60 -9.45
CA ASN A 350 14.30 -13.69 -10.41
C ASN A 350 14.81 -13.36 -11.81
N GLU A 351 14.60 -12.12 -12.27
CA GLU A 351 15.11 -11.62 -13.54
C GLU A 351 16.55 -11.14 -13.35
N THR A 352 17.51 -11.97 -13.73
CA THR A 352 18.95 -11.67 -13.65
C THR A 352 19.61 -11.69 -15.01
N LEU A 353 20.54 -10.77 -15.21
CA LEU A 353 21.43 -10.69 -16.37
C LEU A 353 22.83 -11.16 -15.95
N TYR A 354 23.56 -11.75 -16.90
CA TYR A 354 24.94 -12.20 -16.68
C TYR A 354 25.85 -11.36 -17.58
N GLU A 355 26.66 -10.50 -16.98
CA GLU A 355 27.58 -9.60 -17.67
C GLU A 355 28.91 -9.60 -16.91
N ASP A 356 30.03 -9.70 -17.64
CA ASP A 356 31.40 -9.67 -17.08
C ASP A 356 31.64 -10.64 -15.89
N GLY A 357 30.99 -11.81 -15.92
CA GLY A 357 31.10 -12.81 -14.85
C GLY A 357 30.36 -12.46 -13.55
N GLN A 358 29.59 -11.37 -13.53
CA GLN A 358 28.76 -10.95 -12.41
C GLN A 358 27.26 -11.12 -12.72
N VAL A 359 26.48 -11.36 -11.66
CA VAL A 359 25.02 -11.46 -11.75
C VAL A 359 24.43 -10.08 -11.49
N HIS A 360 23.68 -9.56 -12.45
CA HIS A 360 23.04 -8.26 -12.37
C HIS A 360 21.53 -8.42 -12.19
N SER A 361 20.96 -7.56 -11.36
CA SER A 361 19.51 -7.35 -11.29
C SER A 361 19.11 -6.37 -12.38
N VAL A 362 17.94 -6.55 -12.98
CA VAL A 362 17.35 -5.59 -13.94
C VAL A 362 16.89 -4.26 -13.30
N GLY A 363 17.01 -4.14 -11.98
CA GLY A 363 16.58 -2.94 -11.25
C GLY A 363 15.14 -3.00 -10.74
N ASN A 364 14.76 -2.03 -9.92
CA ASN A 364 13.41 -1.92 -9.40
C ASN A 364 12.48 -1.25 -10.42
N THR A 365 11.59 -2.05 -11.01
CA THR A 365 10.51 -1.60 -11.92
C THR A 365 9.16 -1.46 -11.21
N SER A 366 9.13 -1.59 -9.87
CA SER A 366 7.90 -1.48 -9.09
C SER A 366 7.57 -0.05 -8.67
N LEU A 367 8.57 0.75 -8.32
CA LEU A 367 8.37 2.15 -7.92
C LEU A 367 7.85 2.98 -9.11
N ALA A 368 6.66 3.56 -8.97
CA ALA A 368 5.98 4.30 -10.03
C ALA A 368 5.99 5.82 -9.78
N TYR A 369 6.05 6.25 -8.52
CA TYR A 369 6.07 7.64 -8.14
C TYR A 369 7.18 7.91 -7.14
N ILE A 370 7.96 8.97 -7.41
CA ILE A 370 8.86 9.55 -6.43
C ILE A 370 8.69 11.06 -6.35
N ASN A 371 8.58 11.57 -5.13
CA ASN A 371 8.63 13.00 -4.86
C ASN A 371 9.85 13.33 -4.02
N ILE A 372 10.77 14.10 -4.60
CA ILE A 372 11.98 14.61 -3.95
C ILE A 372 12.03 16.14 -4.02
N SER A 373 10.86 16.79 -4.15
CA SER A 373 10.74 18.25 -4.18
C SER A 373 11.26 18.89 -2.90
N HIS A 374 11.72 20.15 -2.99
CA HIS A 374 12.20 20.94 -1.86
C HIS A 374 13.28 20.23 -1.02
N ASN A 375 14.22 19.58 -1.69
CA ASN A 375 15.44 19.02 -1.09
C ASN A 375 16.64 19.85 -1.55
N ASN A 376 17.84 19.29 -1.49
CA ASN A 376 19.08 19.91 -1.95
C ASN A 376 19.71 19.14 -3.14
N ILE A 377 18.88 18.66 -4.07
CA ILE A 377 19.37 17.97 -5.28
C ILE A 377 19.70 18.96 -6.40
N SER A 378 20.69 18.62 -7.22
CA SER A 378 21.13 19.43 -8.36
C SER A 378 20.73 18.80 -9.70
N VAL A 379 21.21 19.41 -10.80
CA VAL A 379 21.04 18.87 -12.14
C VAL A 379 21.63 17.45 -12.28
N ILE A 380 22.60 17.06 -11.44
CA ILE A 380 23.18 15.70 -11.44
C ILE A 380 22.09 14.65 -11.18
N SER A 381 21.27 14.85 -10.15
CA SER A 381 20.12 13.98 -9.85
C SER A 381 19.08 13.95 -10.97
N VAL A 382 18.82 15.10 -11.60
CA VAL A 382 17.88 15.20 -12.72
C VAL A 382 18.37 14.41 -13.93
N LEU A 383 19.66 14.50 -14.26
CA LEU A 383 20.28 13.70 -15.33
C LEU A 383 20.18 12.21 -15.04
N LYS A 384 20.35 11.80 -13.77
CA LYS A 384 20.20 10.40 -13.39
C LYS A 384 18.75 9.92 -13.53
N LEU A 385 17.77 10.74 -13.19
CA LEU A 385 16.34 10.43 -13.42
C LEU A 385 16.01 10.25 -14.91
N ILE A 386 16.59 11.08 -15.78
CA ILE A 386 16.46 10.94 -17.23
C ILE A 386 17.02 9.59 -17.70
N GLU A 387 18.18 9.18 -17.18
CA GLU A 387 18.76 7.86 -17.43
C GLU A 387 17.82 6.74 -16.99
N VAL A 388 17.23 6.82 -15.79
CA VAL A 388 16.24 5.86 -15.29
C VAL A 388 15.04 5.76 -16.22
N LEU A 389 14.43 6.88 -16.60
CA LEU A 389 13.24 6.86 -17.46
C LEU A 389 13.53 6.28 -18.84
N ARG A 390 14.70 6.57 -19.42
CA ARG A 390 15.14 5.98 -20.70
C ARG A 390 15.38 4.48 -20.59
N TYR A 391 16.08 4.05 -19.53
CA TYR A 391 16.35 2.64 -19.26
C TYR A 391 15.05 1.85 -19.11
N GLN A 392 14.10 2.39 -18.34
CA GLN A 392 12.84 1.70 -18.04
C GLN A 392 11.79 1.81 -19.15
N ASP A 393 12.00 2.59 -20.21
CA ASP A 393 11.03 2.82 -21.30
C ASP A 393 10.58 1.49 -21.96
N HIS A 394 11.51 0.53 -22.08
CA HIS A 394 11.30 -0.77 -22.69
C HIS A 394 10.91 -1.88 -21.69
N LEU A 395 10.94 -1.59 -20.39
CA LEU A 395 10.64 -2.57 -19.34
C LEU A 395 9.15 -2.59 -18.99
N ARG A 396 8.67 -3.69 -18.41
CA ARG A 396 7.30 -3.75 -17.88
C ARG A 396 7.23 -3.06 -16.52
N GLY A 397 6.63 -1.87 -16.50
CA GLY A 397 6.52 -1.04 -15.29
C GLY A 397 7.61 0.01 -15.22
N GLY A 398 7.94 0.44 -14.00
CA GLY A 398 8.93 1.47 -13.71
C GLY A 398 8.31 2.82 -13.35
N LEU A 399 9.18 3.82 -13.29
CA LEU A 399 8.89 5.17 -12.86
C LEU A 399 7.97 5.86 -13.86
N VAL A 400 6.87 6.41 -13.35
CA VAL A 400 5.82 7.08 -14.14
C VAL A 400 5.78 8.57 -13.84
N ARG A 401 5.98 8.96 -12.58
CA ARG A 401 5.88 10.35 -12.16
C ARG A 401 6.98 10.72 -11.18
N VAL A 402 7.61 11.85 -11.44
CA VAL A 402 8.72 12.39 -10.66
C VAL A 402 8.42 13.84 -10.34
N THR A 403 8.63 14.23 -9.08
CA THR A 403 8.48 15.62 -8.65
C THR A 403 9.81 16.10 -8.07
N VAL A 404 10.43 17.10 -8.71
CA VAL A 404 11.74 17.68 -8.35
C VAL A 404 11.67 19.19 -8.06
N GLU A 405 10.47 19.77 -8.03
CA GLU A 405 10.26 21.21 -7.83
C GLU A 405 10.84 21.72 -6.51
N GLY A 406 11.20 22.99 -6.43
CA GLY A 406 11.69 23.61 -5.19
C GLY A 406 13.09 23.19 -4.73
N ASN A 407 13.81 22.39 -5.53
CA ASN A 407 15.24 22.14 -5.37
C ASN A 407 16.08 23.29 -5.95
N PRO A 408 17.37 23.43 -5.59
CA PRO A 408 18.28 24.44 -6.13
C PRO A 408 18.66 24.14 -7.59
N LEU A 409 17.67 24.19 -8.49
CA LEU A 409 17.79 23.91 -9.91
C LEU A 409 17.67 25.21 -10.72
N PRO A 410 18.37 25.33 -11.86
CA PRO A 410 18.20 26.48 -12.76
C PRO A 410 16.74 26.61 -13.21
N SER A 411 16.20 27.83 -13.22
CA SER A 411 14.81 28.12 -13.60
C SER A 411 14.45 27.63 -15.00
N ILE A 412 15.44 27.58 -15.89
CA ILE A 412 15.35 27.01 -17.23
C ILE A 412 16.53 26.05 -17.39
N SER A 413 16.25 24.76 -17.45
CA SER A 413 17.25 23.72 -17.67
C SER A 413 16.76 22.78 -18.78
N PRO A 414 17.56 22.53 -19.83
CA PRO A 414 17.24 21.52 -20.84
C PRO A 414 16.96 20.14 -20.24
N ALA A 415 17.63 19.80 -19.13
CA ALA A 415 17.40 18.55 -18.43
C ALA A 415 15.99 18.48 -17.82
N LEU A 416 15.46 19.58 -17.28
CA LEU A 416 14.09 19.61 -16.73
C LEU A 416 13.02 19.46 -17.82
N LEU A 417 13.23 20.09 -18.99
CA LEU A 417 12.35 19.92 -20.14
C LEU A 417 12.35 18.46 -20.64
N GLN A 418 13.54 17.88 -20.75
CA GLN A 418 13.69 16.49 -21.14
C GLN A 418 13.07 15.51 -20.13
N LEU A 419 13.23 15.78 -18.82
CA LEU A 419 12.59 15.00 -17.77
C LEU A 419 11.06 15.03 -17.92
N ALA A 420 10.48 16.21 -18.13
CA ALA A 420 9.04 16.37 -18.32
C ALA A 420 8.51 15.60 -19.56
N GLU A 421 9.25 15.64 -20.67
CA GLU A 421 8.89 14.91 -21.90
C GLU A 421 8.92 13.38 -21.69
N LEU A 422 9.98 12.86 -21.08
CA LEU A 422 10.10 11.44 -20.75
C LEU A 422 9.02 10.98 -19.78
N GLN A 423 8.69 11.82 -18.80
CA GLN A 423 7.61 11.55 -17.86
C GLN A 423 6.24 11.48 -18.56
N HIS A 424 5.96 12.37 -19.50
CA HIS A 424 4.73 12.31 -20.29
C HIS A 424 4.62 11.00 -21.09
N ARG A 425 5.74 10.54 -21.68
CA ARG A 425 5.79 9.22 -22.36
C ARG A 425 5.54 8.07 -21.39
N ALA A 426 6.15 8.09 -20.21
CA ALA A 426 5.95 7.08 -19.18
C ALA A 426 4.49 7.00 -18.71
N VAL A 427 3.82 8.15 -18.53
CA VAL A 427 2.39 8.25 -18.20
C VAL A 427 1.52 7.67 -19.31
N ALA A 428 1.77 8.03 -20.57
CA ALA A 428 1.02 7.51 -21.71
C ALA A 428 1.11 5.97 -21.80
N ARG A 429 2.31 5.42 -21.61
CA ARG A 429 2.56 3.98 -21.57
C ARG A 429 1.82 3.28 -20.44
N ALA A 430 1.83 3.87 -19.24
CA ALA A 430 1.10 3.34 -18.09
C ALA A 430 -0.42 3.34 -18.32
N GLY A 431 -0.96 4.39 -18.96
CA GLY A 431 -2.37 4.47 -19.36
C GLY A 431 -2.77 3.40 -20.38
N LEU A 432 -1.94 3.14 -21.40
CA LEU A 432 -2.16 2.08 -22.39
C LEU A 432 -2.13 0.67 -21.77
N ALA A 433 -1.27 0.44 -20.77
CA ALA A 433 -1.23 -0.82 -20.05
C ALA A 433 -2.53 -1.10 -19.27
N GLY A 434 -3.21 -0.05 -18.78
CA GLY A 434 -4.50 -0.13 -18.09
C GLY A 434 -5.68 -0.54 -18.99
N VAL A 435 -5.66 -0.15 -20.28
CA VAL A 435 -6.71 -0.50 -21.26
C VAL A 435 -6.59 -1.96 -21.74
N SER A 436 -5.40 -2.55 -21.65
CA SER A 436 -5.13 -3.89 -22.23
C SER A 436 -5.73 -5.08 -21.46
N LYS A 437 -6.26 -4.89 -20.24
CA LYS A 437 -6.83 -5.97 -19.42
C LYS A 437 -8.34 -6.16 -19.56
N THR A 438 -9.09 -5.20 -20.09
CA THR A 438 -10.56 -5.30 -20.24
C THR A 438 -11.01 -5.65 -21.66
N ASP A 439 -10.25 -5.32 -22.71
CA ASP A 439 -10.71 -5.52 -24.10
C ASP A 439 -10.24 -6.79 -24.80
N ARG A 440 -9.34 -7.58 -24.20
CA ARG A 440 -8.89 -8.86 -24.80
C ARG A 440 -9.86 -10.04 -24.61
N LYS A 441 -10.95 -9.87 -23.86
CA LYS A 441 -12.01 -10.90 -23.75
C LYS A 441 -13.15 -10.75 -24.77
N ASN A 442 -13.27 -9.63 -25.49
CA ASN A 442 -14.39 -9.36 -26.40
C ASN A 442 -14.08 -9.41 -27.90
N THR A 443 -12.84 -9.70 -28.31
CA THR A 443 -12.45 -9.75 -29.74
C THR A 443 -12.20 -11.15 -30.30
N ARG A 444 -12.61 -12.22 -29.58
CA ARG A 444 -12.60 -13.61 -30.09
C ARG A 444 -13.98 -14.22 -30.36
N LYS A 445 -15.03 -13.40 -30.42
CA LYS A 445 -16.33 -13.79 -30.97
C LYS A 445 -16.87 -12.65 -31.83
N ARG A 446 -16.48 -12.63 -33.09
CA ARG A 446 -17.28 -12.14 -34.20
C ARG A 446 -16.76 -12.73 -35.49
#